data_AF-A0A1I6IP61-F1
#
_entry.id   AF-A0A1I6IP61-F1
#
_cell.length_a   1.000
_cell.length_b   1.000
_cell.length_c   1.000
_cell.angle_alpha   90.00
_cell.angle_beta   90.00
_cell.angle_gamma   90.00
#
_symmetry.space_group_name_H-M   'P 1'
#
loop_
_entity.id
_entity.type
_entity.pdbx_description
1 polymer ?
#
loop_
_entity_poly.entity_id
_entity_poly.type
_entity_poly.pdbx_seq_one_letter_code
_entity_poly.pdbx_strand_id
1 'polypeptide(L)'
;MPSGTTLARGLAAVGTLLVVVGCYLPWQVVPPSHTGPVTAILVPGMETGFNGFDSLLVGASAVATGLLFARSGRSGRISGLFATLVGVGIAAFAFQYSTDSVASARVVAIGLPLTGVGGGLLATAGVVAVLAAD
;
A
#
# COMPACT_ATOMS: atom_id res chain seq x y z
N MET A 1 3.39 20.62 -18.82
CA MET A 1 3.73 19.85 -17.61
C MET A 1 2.49 19.82 -16.72
N PRO A 2 2.08 18.66 -16.17
CA PRO A 2 0.96 18.62 -15.22
C PRO A 2 1.29 19.47 -14.00
N SER A 3 0.30 20.18 -13.45
CA SER A 3 0.46 20.92 -12.19
C SER A 3 0.79 19.95 -11.04
N GLY A 4 1.53 20.41 -10.03
CA GLY A 4 1.88 19.59 -8.86
C GLY A 4 0.66 18.95 -8.20
N THR A 5 -0.49 19.63 -8.23
CA THR A 5 -1.78 19.12 -7.78
C THR A 5 -2.32 17.95 -8.60
N THR A 6 -2.20 17.96 -9.92
CA THR A 6 -2.64 16.85 -10.79
C THR A 6 -1.72 15.64 -10.63
N LEU A 7 -0.42 15.86 -10.51
CA LEU A 7 0.55 14.80 -10.24
C LEU A 7 0.28 14.13 -8.89
N ALA A 8 0.05 14.91 -7.84
CA ALA A 8 -0.24 14.39 -6.50
C ALA A 8 -1.53 13.55 -6.47
N ARG A 9 -2.58 13.97 -7.19
CA ARG A 9 -3.82 13.19 -7.34
C ARG A 9 -3.60 11.89 -8.10
N GLY A 10 -2.82 11.91 -9.18
CA GLY A 10 -2.47 10.70 -9.93
C GLY A 10 -1.70 9.70 -9.06
N LEU A 11 -0.68 10.16 -8.33
CA LEU A 11 0.09 9.34 -7.40
C LEU A 11 -0.79 8.77 -6.28
N ALA A 12 -1.68 9.58 -5.70
CA ALA A 12 -2.60 9.11 -4.66
C ALA A 12 -3.57 8.05 -5.19
N ALA A 13 -4.14 8.23 -6.37
CA ALA A 13 -5.05 7.27 -6.98
C ALA A 13 -4.37 5.92 -7.26
N VAL A 14 -3.18 5.96 -7.88
CA VAL A 14 -2.38 4.76 -8.16
C VAL A 14 -1.93 4.10 -6.85
N GLY A 15 -1.44 4.89 -5.88
CA GLY A 15 -1.03 4.42 -4.57
C GLY A 15 -2.15 3.72 -3.81
N THR A 16 -3.34 4.35 -3.73
CA THR A 16 -4.53 3.74 -3.13
C THR A 16 -4.91 2.43 -3.82
N LEU A 17 -4.92 2.40 -5.16
CA LEU A 17 -5.25 1.18 -5.91
C LEU A 17 -4.28 0.04 -5.57
N LEU A 18 -2.97 0.32 -5.58
CA LEU A 18 -1.94 -0.66 -5.29
C LEU A 18 -2.00 -1.18 -3.85
N VAL A 19 -2.29 -0.30 -2.89
CA VAL A 19 -2.50 -0.74 -1.49
C VAL A 19 -3.71 -1.65 -1.39
N VAL A 20 -4.86 -1.22 -1.91
CA VAL A 20 -6.10 -2.00 -1.83
C VAL A 20 -5.90 -3.36 -2.50
N VAL A 21 -5.42 -3.37 -3.74
CA VAL A 21 -5.16 -4.62 -4.47
C VAL A 21 -4.13 -5.49 -3.74
N GLY A 22 -3.04 -4.88 -3.25
CA GLY A 22 -1.98 -5.57 -2.51
C GLY A 22 -2.47 -6.25 -1.23
N CYS A 23 -3.38 -5.61 -0.49
CA CYS A 23 -3.94 -6.14 0.74
C CYS A 23 -4.90 -7.31 0.55
N TYR A 24 -5.56 -7.40 -0.61
CA TYR A 24 -6.51 -8.46 -0.93
C TYR A 24 -5.94 -9.56 -1.84
N LEU A 25 -4.70 -9.40 -2.31
CA LEU A 25 -4.02 -10.46 -3.05
C LEU A 25 -3.62 -11.60 -2.09
N PRO A 26 -3.82 -12.86 -2.49
CA PRO A 26 -3.47 -14.01 -1.66
C PRO A 26 -1.97 -14.16 -1.51
N TRP A 27 -1.53 -14.66 -0.35
CA TRP A 27 -0.12 -14.90 -0.06
C TRP A 27 0.11 -16.41 0.01
N GLN A 28 1.04 -16.90 -0.81
CA GLN A 28 1.44 -18.30 -0.72
C GLN A 28 2.53 -18.45 0.33
N VAL A 29 2.23 -19.14 1.42
CA VAL A 29 3.20 -19.47 2.47
C VAL A 29 3.89 -20.78 2.12
N VAL A 30 5.21 -20.72 1.90
CA VAL A 30 6.01 -21.92 1.64
C VAL A 30 6.93 -22.19 2.82
N PRO A 31 6.93 -23.42 3.38
CA PRO A 31 7.82 -23.79 4.48
C PRO A 31 9.29 -23.53 4.13
N PRO A 32 10.13 -23.10 5.09
CA PRO A 32 11.56 -22.86 4.85
C PRO A 32 12.31 -24.11 4.33
N SER A 33 11.79 -25.29 4.65
CA SER A 33 12.33 -26.60 4.23
C SER A 33 11.90 -27.05 2.84
N HIS A 34 11.04 -26.29 2.15
CA HIS A 34 10.58 -26.65 0.81
C HIS A 34 11.73 -26.61 -0.20
N THR A 35 12.02 -27.74 -0.82
CA THR A 35 13.01 -27.88 -1.88
C THR A 35 12.28 -28.22 -3.19
N GLY A 36 12.05 -27.19 -4.01
CA GLY A 36 11.35 -27.35 -5.28
C GLY A 36 10.92 -26.01 -5.89
N PRO A 37 10.51 -26.01 -7.17
CA PRO A 37 9.93 -24.83 -7.80
C PRO A 37 8.57 -24.49 -7.17
N VAL A 38 8.45 -23.27 -6.64
CA VAL A 38 7.18 -22.75 -6.13
C VAL A 38 6.37 -22.21 -7.29
N THR A 39 5.20 -22.80 -7.55
CA THR A 39 4.30 -22.31 -8.60
C THR A 39 3.38 -21.27 -8.01
N ALA A 40 3.51 -20.01 -8.45
CA ALA A 40 2.63 -18.92 -8.04
C ALA A 40 1.22 -19.12 -8.64
N ILE A 41 0.38 -19.85 -7.92
CA ILE A 41 -1.01 -20.12 -8.29
C ILE A 41 -1.92 -19.26 -7.41
N LEU A 42 -2.67 -18.36 -8.03
CA LEU A 42 -3.76 -17.66 -7.35
C LEU A 42 -5.01 -18.53 -7.38
N VAL A 43 -5.40 -19.06 -6.21
CA VAL A 43 -6.69 -19.73 -6.04
C VAL A 43 -7.62 -18.78 -5.26
N PRO A 44 -8.84 -18.49 -5.76
CA PRO A 44 -9.84 -17.75 -5.01
C PRO A 44 -10.10 -18.43 -3.66
N GLY A 45 -10.08 -17.67 -2.56
CA GLY A 45 -10.26 -18.18 -1.20
C GLY A 45 -8.97 -18.52 -0.44
N MET A 46 -7.80 -18.34 -1.05
CA MET A 46 -6.53 -18.36 -0.31
C MET A 46 -6.45 -17.19 0.67
N GLU A 47 -5.87 -17.44 1.84
CA GLU A 47 -5.69 -16.39 2.85
C GLU A 47 -4.84 -15.23 2.32
N THR A 48 -5.27 -14.02 2.65
CA THR A 48 -4.43 -12.83 2.56
C THR A 48 -3.37 -12.98 3.66
N GLY A 49 -2.09 -12.84 3.36
CA GLY A 49 -1.08 -13.04 4.42
C GLY A 49 -0.92 -11.87 5.39
N PHE A 50 -1.77 -10.85 5.28
CA PHE A 50 -2.10 -9.97 6.40
C PHE A 50 -3.11 -10.65 7.33
N ASN A 51 -2.95 -10.52 8.65
CA ASN A 51 -4.04 -10.85 9.56
C ASN A 51 -5.32 -10.09 9.16
N GLY A 52 -6.48 -10.73 9.23
CA GLY A 52 -7.72 -10.20 8.65
C GLY A 52 -8.13 -8.79 9.10
N PHE A 53 -7.72 -8.38 10.31
CA PHE A 53 -7.93 -7.01 10.81
C PHE A 53 -6.96 -5.99 10.17
N ASP A 54 -5.73 -6.41 9.89
CA ASP A 54 -4.67 -5.57 9.34
C ASP A 54 -4.92 -5.22 7.87
N SER A 55 -5.41 -6.18 7.08
CA SER A 55 -5.80 -5.93 5.68
C SER A 55 -6.94 -4.91 5.58
N LEU A 56 -7.90 -4.97 6.52
CA LEU A 56 -9.01 -4.04 6.58
C LEU A 56 -8.54 -2.64 6.99
N LEU A 57 -7.64 -2.53 7.97
CA LEU A 57 -7.09 -1.25 8.42
C LEU A 57 -6.22 -0.56 7.36
N VAL A 58 -5.35 -1.33 6.70
CA VAL A 58 -4.47 -0.83 5.63
C VAL A 58 -5.31 -0.44 4.40
N GLY A 59 -6.27 -1.28 4.00
CA GLY A 59 -7.18 -0.96 2.90
C GLY A 59 -8.04 0.28 3.18
N ALA A 60 -8.66 0.36 4.37
CA ALA A 60 -9.52 1.48 4.74
C ALA A 60 -8.74 2.81 4.85
N SER A 61 -7.54 2.80 5.42
CA SER A 61 -6.69 4.00 5.52
C SER A 61 -6.24 4.51 4.16
N ALA A 62 -5.89 3.62 3.22
CA ALA A 62 -5.56 3.99 1.85
C ALA A 62 -6.77 4.57 1.08
N VAL A 63 -7.96 3.98 1.25
CA VAL A 63 -9.20 4.48 0.63
C VAL A 63 -9.58 5.84 1.20
N ALA A 64 -9.54 6.02 2.52
CA ALA A 64 -9.80 7.31 3.17
C ALA A 64 -8.85 8.39 2.64
N THR A 65 -7.57 8.05 2.48
CA THR A 65 -6.54 8.95 1.92
C THR A 65 -6.80 9.30 0.46
N GLY A 66 -7.15 8.32 -0.37
CA GLY A 66 -7.53 8.55 -1.77
C GLY A 66 -8.76 9.46 -1.90
N LEU A 67 -9.77 9.25 -1.04
CA LEU A 67 -10.97 10.10 -0.99
C LEU A 67 -10.66 11.53 -0.55
N LEU A 68 -9.71 11.74 0.36
CA LEU A 68 -9.24 13.07 0.74
C LEU A 68 -8.64 13.83 -0.45
N PHE A 69 -7.91 13.14 -1.33
CA PHE A 69 -7.36 13.72 -2.56
C PHE A 69 -8.41 13.98 -3.65
N ALA A 70 -9.48 13.18 -3.68
CA ALA A 70 -10.60 13.37 -4.60
C ALA A 70 -11.51 14.55 -4.21
N ARG A 71 -11.69 14.80 -2.91
CA ARG A 71 -12.57 15.87 -2.39
C ARG A 71 -11.89 17.23 -2.21
N SER A 72 -10.56 17.30 -2.07
CA SER A 72 -9.91 18.55 -1.68
C SER A 72 -9.81 19.54 -2.85
N GLY A 73 -10.70 20.53 -2.83
CA GLY A 73 -10.63 21.75 -3.65
C GLY A 73 -9.91 22.92 -2.97
N ARG A 74 -9.52 22.82 -1.68
CA ARG A 74 -9.04 24.00 -0.93
C ARG A 74 -8.10 23.80 0.27
N SER A 75 -7.65 22.57 0.59
CA SER A 75 -6.72 22.35 1.72
C SER A 75 -5.68 21.27 1.41
N GLY A 76 -4.81 21.56 0.43
CA GLY A 76 -3.79 20.62 -0.08
C GLY A 76 -2.74 20.22 0.97
N ARG A 77 -2.42 21.12 1.91
CA ARG A 77 -1.37 20.91 2.91
C ARG A 77 -1.75 19.88 3.98
N ILE A 78 -2.96 19.98 4.54
CA ILE A 78 -3.43 19.05 5.57
C ILE A 78 -3.66 17.67 4.96
N SER A 79 -4.33 17.61 3.79
CA SER A 79 -4.52 16.33 3.09
C SER A 79 -3.18 15.71 2.68
N GLY A 80 -2.21 16.54 2.30
CA GLY A 80 -0.86 16.10 1.97
C GLY A 80 -0.13 15.50 3.17
N LEU A 81 -0.14 16.18 4.32
CA LEU A 81 0.45 15.65 5.56
C LEU A 81 -0.17 14.33 6.00
N PHE A 82 -1.51 14.22 5.96
CA PHE A 82 -2.21 12.97 6.26
C PHE A 82 -1.79 11.85 5.30
N ALA A 83 -1.72 12.11 4.00
CA ALA A 83 -1.28 11.11 3.03
C ALA A 83 0.18 10.70 3.22
N THR A 84 1.06 11.64 3.59
CA THR A 84 2.46 11.34 3.93
C THR A 84 2.52 10.38 5.11
N LEU A 85 1.82 10.68 6.21
CA LEU A 85 1.81 9.85 7.41
C LEU A 85 1.22 8.46 7.14
N VAL A 86 0.08 8.39 6.46
CA VAL A 86 -0.57 7.12 6.12
C VAL A 86 0.31 6.30 5.17
N GLY A 87 0.85 6.90 4.12
CA GLY A 87 1.71 6.22 3.15
C GLY A 87 2.99 5.66 3.79
N VAL A 88 3.65 6.44 4.65
CA VAL A 88 4.83 5.98 5.41
C VAL A 88 4.45 4.85 6.37
N GLY A 89 3.31 4.97 7.08
CA GLY A 89 2.82 3.93 7.96
C GLY A 89 2.57 2.60 7.23
N ILE A 90 1.92 2.65 6.06
CA ILE A 90 1.65 1.47 5.22
C ILE A 90 2.95 0.84 4.72
N ALA A 91 3.91 1.66 4.26
CA ALA A 91 5.20 1.17 3.78
C ALA A 91 6.02 0.52 4.91
N ALA A 92 6.06 1.15 6.09
CA ALA A 92 6.73 0.62 7.27
C ALA A 92 6.07 -0.69 7.75
N PHE A 93 4.74 -0.76 7.72
CA PHE A 93 3.99 -1.94 8.08
C PHE A 93 4.26 -3.11 7.11
N ALA A 94 4.25 -2.84 5.80
CA ALA A 94 4.62 -3.83 4.79
C ALA A 94 6.08 -4.31 4.97
N PHE A 95 6.99 -3.41 5.33
CA PHE A 95 8.38 -3.77 5.63
C PHE A 95 8.47 -4.67 6.88
N GLN A 96 7.79 -4.33 7.97
CA GLN A 96 7.75 -5.14 9.19
C GLN A 96 7.15 -6.53 8.92
N TYR A 97 6.04 -6.60 8.19
CA TYR A 97 5.46 -7.87 7.79
C TYR A 97 6.43 -8.68 6.92
N SER A 98 7.23 -8.03 6.08
CA SER A 98 8.25 -8.72 5.28
C SER A 98 9.33 -9.35 6.17
N THR A 99 9.77 -8.67 7.23
CA THR A 99 10.79 -9.21 8.13
C THR A 99 10.26 -10.37 8.97
N ASP A 100 9.05 -10.27 9.48
CA ASP A 100 8.43 -11.31 10.32
C ASP A 100 8.00 -12.53 9.48
N SER A 101 7.48 -12.30 8.27
CA SER A 101 7.04 -13.37 7.37
C SER A 101 8.23 -14.12 6.77
N VAL A 102 9.30 -13.41 6.36
CA VAL A 102 10.53 -14.05 5.86
C VAL A 102 11.20 -14.91 6.93
N ALA A 103 11.10 -14.50 8.20
CA ALA A 103 11.62 -15.28 9.32
C ALA A 103 10.84 -16.59 9.54
N SER A 104 9.57 -16.68 9.11
CA SER A 104 8.68 -17.83 9.35
C SER A 104 8.39 -18.68 8.10
N ALA A 105 8.47 -18.12 6.88
CA ALA A 105 8.23 -18.82 5.61
C ALA A 105 8.78 -18.05 4.38
N ARG A 106 9.10 -18.74 3.29
CA ARG A 106 9.33 -18.06 2.00
C ARG A 106 7.98 -17.75 1.36
N VAL A 107 7.48 -16.55 1.58
CA VAL A 107 6.18 -16.14 1.04
C VAL A 107 6.35 -15.61 -0.39
N VAL A 108 5.67 -16.23 -1.38
CA VAL A 108 5.53 -15.65 -2.73
C VAL A 108 4.33 -14.71 -2.69
N ALA A 109 4.51 -13.56 -2.04
CA ALA A 109 3.49 -12.53 -1.89
C ALA A 109 3.79 -11.40 -2.86
N ILE A 110 3.08 -11.33 -3.98
CA ILE A 110 3.09 -10.11 -4.79
C ILE A 110 2.27 -8.99 -4.11
N GLY A 111 1.34 -9.34 -3.22
CA GLY A 111 0.50 -8.41 -2.49
C GLY A 111 1.28 -7.50 -1.53
N LEU A 112 2.19 -8.05 -0.74
CA LEU A 112 3.02 -7.27 0.20
C LEU A 112 3.89 -6.18 -0.46
N PRO A 113 4.70 -6.45 -1.50
CA PRO A 113 5.44 -5.42 -2.19
C PRO A 113 4.51 -4.45 -2.92
N LEU A 114 3.36 -4.89 -3.45
CA LEU A 114 2.34 -3.98 -4.01
C LEU A 114 1.82 -3.00 -2.95
N THR A 115 1.51 -3.49 -1.74
CA THR A 115 1.09 -2.65 -0.62
C THR A 115 2.19 -1.68 -0.20
N GLY A 116 3.44 -2.14 -0.09
CA GLY A 116 4.58 -1.27 0.25
C GLY A 116 4.83 -0.17 -0.79
N VAL A 117 4.84 -0.53 -2.08
CA VAL A 117 4.99 0.42 -3.20
C VAL A 117 3.80 1.39 -3.23
N GLY A 118 2.58 0.91 -3.01
CA GLY A 118 1.39 1.75 -2.91
C GLY A 118 1.46 2.74 -1.75
N GLY A 119 1.96 2.31 -0.59
CA GLY A 119 2.24 3.18 0.56
C GLY A 119 3.27 4.25 0.23
N GLY A 120 4.36 3.89 -0.45
CA GLY A 120 5.35 4.85 -0.94
C GLY A 120 4.78 5.87 -1.93
N LEU A 121 3.89 5.43 -2.83
CA LEU A 121 3.19 6.33 -3.76
C LEU A 121 2.22 7.29 -3.04
N LEU A 122 1.54 6.82 -2.00
CA LEU A 122 0.72 7.70 -1.14
C LEU A 122 1.59 8.71 -0.39
N ALA A 123 2.76 8.28 0.11
CA ALA A 123 3.66 9.19 0.81
C ALA A 123 4.21 10.28 -0.11
N THR A 124 4.64 9.90 -1.32
CA THR A 124 5.12 10.85 -2.34
C THR A 124 4.00 11.77 -2.82
N ALA A 125 2.77 11.26 -3.00
CA ALA A 125 1.60 12.09 -3.29
C ALA A 125 1.37 13.15 -2.20
N GLY A 126 1.49 12.75 -0.93
CA GLY A 126 1.38 13.63 0.21
C GLY A 126 2.40 14.75 0.20
N VAL A 127 3.68 14.41 0.00
CA VAL A 127 4.78 15.38 -0.10
C VAL A 127 4.56 16.36 -1.25
N VAL A 128 4.22 15.87 -2.44
CA VAL A 128 3.96 16.74 -3.60
C VAL A 128 2.78 17.67 -3.32
N ALA A 129 1.71 17.19 -2.68
CA ALA A 129 0.57 18.02 -2.32
C ALA A 129 0.89 19.10 -1.28
N VAL A 130 1.79 18.82 -0.32
CA VAL A 130 2.29 19.81 0.63
C VAL A 130 3.10 20.88 -0.08
N LEU A 131 4.04 20.47 -0.93
CA LEU A 131 4.93 21.39 -1.66
C LEU A 131 4.19 22.24 -2.70
N ALA A 132 3.11 21.72 -3.29
CA ALA A 132 2.29 22.45 -4.25
C ALA A 132 1.23 23.36 -3.59
N ALA A 133 1.11 23.34 -2.25
CA ALA A 133 0.21 24.18 -1.48
C ALA A 133 0.89 25.44 -0.91
N ASP A 134 2.22 25.53 -1.03
CA ASP A 134 3.02 26.75 -0.80
C ASP A 134 3.16 27.56 -2.11
#